data_AF-A0A5C5ZTD5-F1
#
_entry.id   AF-A0A5C5ZTD5-F1
#
_cell.length_a   1.000
_cell.length_b   1.000
_cell.length_c   1.000
_cell.angle_alpha   90.00
_cell.angle_beta   90.00
_cell.angle_gamma   90.00
#
_symmetry.space_group_name_H-M   'P 1'
#
loop_
_entity.id
_entity.type
_entity.pdbx_description
1 polymer ?
#
loop_
_entity_poly.entity_id
_entity_poly.type
_entity_poly.pdbx_seq_one_letter_code
_entity_poly.pdbx_strand_id
1 'polypeptide(L)' 'MAGSERQRELRRRRKRREQINKYKAKLDKASPSEKAEIARKLRGMTPGANVLIERWQLSDA' A
#
# COMPACT_ATOMS: atom_id res chain seq x y z
N MET A 1 14.56 -12.15 10.35
CA MET A 1 14.42 -11.24 11.52
C MET A 1 14.43 -12.07 12.79
N ALA A 2 15.29 -11.76 13.77
CA ALA A 2 15.21 -12.39 15.09
C ALA A 2 13.83 -12.13 15.76
N GLY A 3 13.35 -13.08 16.57
CA GLY A 3 12.06 -13.04 17.26
C GLY A 3 11.10 -14.17 16.84
N SER A 4 9.97 -14.31 17.57
CA SER A 4 8.93 -15.31 17.28
C SER A 4 8.14 -14.98 16.00
N GLU A 5 7.46 -15.96 15.41
CA GLU A 5 6.60 -15.75 14.24
C GLU A 5 5.54 -14.66 14.48
N ARG A 6 4.96 -14.62 15.68
CA ARG A 6 4.03 -13.55 16.09
C ARG A 6 4.68 -12.17 16.02
N GLN A 7 5.92 -12.03 16.52
CA GLN A 7 6.63 -10.75 16.46
C GLN A 7 6.97 -10.36 15.02
N ARG A 8 7.39 -11.32 14.20
CA ARG A 8 7.68 -11.10 12.77
C ARG A 8 6.43 -10.64 12.03
N GLU A 9 5.29 -11.27 12.29
CA GLU A 9 4.01 -10.90 11.68
C GLU A 9 3.56 -9.49 12.10
N LEU A 10 3.66 -9.15 13.38
CA LEU A 10 3.37 -7.78 13.86
C LEU A 10 4.26 -6.74 13.18
N ARG A 11 5.55 -7.02 12.98
CA ARG A 11 6.47 -6.13 12.24
C ARG A 11 6.06 -6.00 10.77
N ARG A 12 5.71 -7.10 10.09
CA ARG A 12 5.18 -7.06 8.70
C ARG A 12 3.92 -6.22 8.59
N ARG A 13 2.99 -6.35 9.54
CA ARG A 13 1.76 -5.54 9.58
C ARG A 13 2.05 -4.05 9.78
N ARG A 14 2.94 -3.70 10.73
CA ARG A 14 3.38 -2.31 10.94
C ARG A 14 4.02 -1.73 9.68
N LYS A 15 4.89 -2.51 9.03
CA LYS A 15 5.55 -2.06 7.81
C LYS A 15 4.58 -1.83 6.65
N ARG A 16 3.60 -2.72 6.47
CA ARG A 16 2.51 -2.52 5.50
C ARG A 16 1.74 -1.24 5.80
N ARG A 17 1.38 -1.00 7.07
CA ARG A 17 0.67 0.23 7.47
C ARG A 17 1.48 1.50 7.19
N GLU A 18 2.77 1.51 7.52
CA GLU A 18 3.68 2.62 7.17
C GLU A 18 3.71 2.87 5.67
N GLN A 19 3.82 1.82 4.87
CA GLN A 19 3.93 1.92 3.42
C GLN A 19 2.64 2.46 2.79
N ILE A 20 1.48 1.97 3.25
CA ILE A 20 0.16 2.47 2.84
C ILE A 20 0.03 3.98 3.16
N ASN A 21 0.42 4.40 4.37
CA ASN A 21 0.38 5.81 4.75
C ASN A 21 1.30 6.68 3.87
N LYS A 22 2.50 6.18 3.53
CA LYS A 22 3.42 6.87 2.63
C LYS A 22 2.83 7.03 1.23
N TYR A 23 2.17 6.00 0.69
CA TYR A 23 1.50 6.13 -0.60
C TYR A 23 0.36 7.14 -0.53
N LYS A 24 -0.47 7.09 0.52
CA LYS A 24 -1.56 8.05 0.71
C LYS A 24 -1.05 9.50 0.72
N ALA A 25 0.02 9.78 1.45
CA ALA A 25 0.61 11.13 1.51
C ALA A 25 1.18 11.62 0.17
N LYS A 26 1.55 10.70 -0.74
CA LYS A 26 2.03 11.05 -2.08
C LYS A 26 0.88 11.36 -3.05
N LEU A 27 -0.33 10.84 -2.81
CA LEU A 27 -1.45 10.94 -3.75
C LEU A 27 -1.84 12.38 -4.06
N ASP A 28 -1.74 13.27 -3.09
CA ASP A 28 -2.14 14.68 -3.24
C ASP A 28 -1.33 15.41 -4.33
N LYS A 29 -0.08 14.98 -4.58
CA LYS A 29 0.82 15.58 -5.58
C LYS A 29 1.18 14.62 -6.72
N ALA A 30 0.62 13.41 -6.72
CA ALA A 30 0.99 12.38 -7.67
C ALA A 30 0.41 12.66 -9.06
N SER A 31 1.24 12.51 -10.08
CA SER A 31 0.83 12.46 -11.49
C SER A 31 -0.05 11.22 -11.77
N PRO A 32 -0.83 11.20 -12.87
CA PRO A 32 -1.64 10.04 -13.25
C PRO A 32 -0.82 8.74 -13.38
N SER A 33 0.40 8.82 -13.92
CA SER A 33 1.32 7.68 -14.04
C SER A 33 1.74 7.14 -12.67
N GLU A 34 2.08 8.02 -11.73
CA GLU A 34 2.43 7.62 -10.35
C GLU A 34 1.25 7.00 -9.61
N LYS A 35 0.01 7.46 -9.86
CA LYS A 35 -1.21 6.85 -9.30
C LYS A 35 -1.39 5.41 -9.79
N ALA A 36 -1.17 5.15 -11.09
CA ALA A 36 -1.20 3.80 -11.65
C ALA A 36 -0.10 2.90 -11.06
N GLU A 37 1.12 3.42 -10.88
CA GLU A 37 2.18 2.68 -10.21
C GLU A 37 1.85 2.34 -8.75
N ILE A 38 1.22 3.27 -8.02
CA ILE A 38 0.80 3.05 -6.64
C ILE A 38 -0.28 1.96 -6.59
N ALA A 39 -1.24 1.96 -7.50
CA ALA A 39 -2.25 0.88 -7.60
C ALA A 39 -1.60 -0.49 -7.82
N ARG A 40 -0.62 -0.60 -8.74
CA ARG A 40 0.14 -1.84 -8.97
C ARG A 40 0.89 -2.29 -7.72
N LYS A 41 1.56 -1.37 -7.02
CA LYS A 41 2.30 -1.65 -5.77
C LYS A 41 1.36 -2.10 -4.65
N LEU A 42 0.15 -1.53 -4.54
CA LEU A 42 -0.84 -1.93 -3.56
C LEU A 42 -1.30 -3.38 -3.78
N ARG A 43 -1.59 -3.78 -5.03
CA ARG A 43 -2.00 -5.16 -5.39
C ARG A 43 -0.97 -6.21 -4.97
N GLY A 44 0.32 -5.92 -5.15
CA GLY A 44 1.40 -6.83 -4.75
C GLY A 44 1.59 -6.92 -3.23
N MET A 45 1.15 -5.93 -2.46
CA MET A 45 1.41 -5.85 -1.02
C MET A 45 0.29 -6.44 -0.16
N THR A 46 -0.97 -6.34 -0.60
CA THR A 46 -2.12 -6.78 0.19
C THR A 46 -3.22 -7.34 -0.72
N PRO A 47 -3.79 -8.53 -0.43
CA PRO A 47 -4.86 -9.12 -1.24
C PRO A 47 -6.13 -8.25 -1.29
N GLY A 48 -6.42 -7.47 -0.25
CA GLY A 48 -7.52 -6.50 -0.22
C GLY A 48 -7.21 -5.13 -0.85
N ALA A 49 -6.21 -5.04 -1.73
CA ALA A 49 -5.79 -3.78 -2.33
C ALA A 49 -6.90 -3.09 -3.15
N ASN A 50 -7.81 -3.87 -3.75
CA ASN A 50 -8.88 -3.33 -4.60
C ASN A 50 -9.77 -2.33 -3.85
N VAL A 51 -10.09 -2.59 -2.57
CA VAL A 51 -10.86 -1.67 -1.72
C VAL A 51 -10.11 -0.35 -1.49
N LEU A 52 -8.77 -0.40 -1.36
CA LEU A 52 -7.96 0.81 -1.20
C LEU A 52 -7.85 1.59 -2.51
N ILE A 53 -7.70 0.90 -3.64
CA ILE A 53 -7.61 1.49 -4.98
C ILE A 53 -8.91 2.24 -5.31
N GLU A 54 -10.05 1.60 -5.07
CA GLU A 54 -11.38 2.20 -5.28
C GLU A 54 -11.60 3.41 -4.36
N ARG A 55 -11.33 3.25 -3.05
CA ARG A 55 -11.48 4.34 -2.07
C ARG A 55 -10.58 5.54 -2.37
N TRP A 56 -9.43 5.32 -2.99
CA TRP A 56 -8.47 6.36 -3.33
C TRP A 56 -8.61 6.87 -4.77
N GLN A 57 -9.62 6.38 -5.51
CA GLN A 57 -9.88 6.74 -6.91
C GLN A 57 -8.60 6.65 -7.77
N LEU A 58 -7.78 5.62 -7.51
CA LEU A 58 -6.63 5.35 -8.36
C LEU A 58 -7.16 4.70 -9.63
N SER A 59 -7.30 5.52 -10.67
CA SER A 59 -7.72 5.09 -12.00
C SER A 59 -6.75 4.03 -12.51
N ASP A 60 -7.23 2.80 -12.59
CA ASP A 60 -6.65 1.77 -13.46
C ASP A 60 -7.22 2.07 -14.84
N ALA A 61 -6.41 2.69 -15.70
CA ALA A 61 -6.70 2.81 -17.12
C ALA A 61 -6.29 1.50 -17.83
#